data_AF-A0A8T3UAC2-F1
#
_entry.id   AF-A0A8T3UAC2-F1
#
_cell.length_a   1.000
_cell.length_b   1.000
_cell.length_c   1.000
_cell.angle_alpha   90.00
_cell.angle_beta   90.00
_cell.angle_gamma   90.00
#
_symmetry.space_group_name_H-M   'P 1'
#
loop_
_entity.id
_entity.type
_entity.pdbx_description
1 polymer ?
#
loop_
_entity_poly.entity_id
_entity_poly.type
_entity_poly.pdbx_seq_one_letter_code
_entity_poly.pdbx_strand_id
1 'polypeptide(L)'
;MKNRKKKNAITLLALVITIVIMLLLAGVAIQMTMGENGLIAKSEQAQKEQAKAELYDTAKLSYANLKVKATENGQPSPQAELALSTTEFTNKYNVVGDDVTDKKGNVIDTKANVLNIIQGTVAGGFSSGGTTAAESWPKTVGGVTIPEEDKDKMILKLKVKSDTEVDFSTHIENLMKIDPIELDYGNGEKENVTDLYNRNNKHYNVGEYILKLKNIKDFGMQENENCEIEILQWGKY
;
A
#
# COMPACT_ATOMS: atom_id res chain seq x y z
N MET A 1 35.59 61.08 -16.88
CA MET A 1 35.06 60.03 -17.78
C MET A 1 33.56 59.89 -17.52
N LYS A 2 32.71 59.92 -18.56
CA LYS A 2 31.24 59.93 -18.44
C LYS A 2 30.69 58.53 -18.71
N ASN A 3 30.24 57.83 -17.67
CA ASN A 3 29.69 56.47 -17.76
C ASN A 3 28.34 56.48 -18.51
N ARG A 4 28.32 56.01 -19.77
CA ARG A 4 27.06 55.78 -20.51
C ARG A 4 26.41 54.50 -19.98
N LYS A 5 25.31 54.62 -19.24
CA LYS A 5 24.46 53.48 -18.86
C LYS A 5 23.90 52.86 -20.15
N LYS A 6 24.20 51.59 -20.44
CA LYS A 6 23.60 50.84 -21.54
C LYS A 6 22.08 50.78 -21.31
N LYS A 7 21.29 51.36 -22.21
CA LYS A 7 19.82 51.22 -22.18
C LYS A 7 19.48 49.91 -22.88
N ASN A 8 19.02 48.91 -22.14
CA ASN A 8 18.50 47.67 -22.72
C ASN A 8 17.12 47.97 -23.29
N ALA A 9 17.01 48.11 -24.61
CA ALA A 9 15.73 48.24 -25.28
C ALA A 9 15.14 46.84 -25.49
N ILE A 10 13.92 46.62 -25.02
CA ILE A 10 13.16 45.39 -25.27
C ILE A 10 12.31 45.63 -26.53
N THR A 11 12.32 44.68 -27.46
CA THR A 11 11.45 44.75 -28.65
C THR A 11 10.01 44.42 -28.26
N LEU A 12 9.03 45.10 -28.87
CA LEU A 12 7.61 44.83 -28.60
C LEU A 12 7.24 43.35 -28.84
N LEU A 13 7.87 42.71 -29.82
CA LEU A 13 7.69 41.28 -30.08
C LEU A 13 8.14 40.40 -28.90
N ALA A 14 9.30 40.69 -28.30
CA ALA A 14 9.78 39.97 -27.12
C ALA A 14 8.83 40.15 -25.92
N LEU A 15 8.27 41.35 -25.77
CA LEU A 15 7.28 41.63 -24.72
C LEU A 15 6.01 40.79 -24.89
N VAL A 16 5.47 40.70 -26.11
CA VAL A 16 4.26 39.91 -26.41
C VAL A 16 4.49 38.43 -26.13
N ILE A 17 5.61 37.86 -26.60
CA ILE A 17 5.92 36.43 -26.38
C ILE A 17 6.04 36.12 -24.89
N THR A 18 6.65 37.01 -24.10
CA THR A 18 6.80 36.84 -22.65
C THR A 18 5.44 36.75 -21.95
N ILE A 19 4.50 37.62 -22.34
CA ILE A 19 3.15 37.62 -21.76
C ILE A 19 2.40 36.32 -22.11
N VAL A 20 2.49 35.85 -23.36
CA VAL A 20 1.85 34.60 -23.78
C VAL A 20 2.40 33.41 -22.97
N ILE A 21 3.72 33.33 -22.80
CA ILE A 21 4.34 32.28 -21.99
C ILE A 21 3.88 32.36 -20.53
N MET A 22 3.84 33.56 -19.94
CA MET A 22 3.34 33.74 -18.57
C MET A 22 1.89 33.26 -18.41
N LEU A 23 1.02 33.55 -19.38
CA LEU A 23 -0.38 33.11 -19.32
C LEU A 23 -0.53 31.59 -19.45
N LEU A 24 0.25 30.95 -20.32
CA LEU A 24 0.25 29.49 -20.46
C LEU A 24 0.77 28.81 -19.18
N LEU A 25 1.87 29.31 -18.62
CA LEU A 25 2.41 28.80 -17.35
C LEU A 25 1.44 29.01 -16.19
N ALA A 26 0.76 30.16 -16.14
CA ALA A 26 -0.26 30.42 -15.12
C ALA A 26 -1.43 29.44 -15.24
N GLY A 27 -1.89 29.12 -16.45
CA GLY A 27 -2.94 28.12 -16.67
C GLY A 27 -2.57 26.74 -16.11
N VAL A 28 -1.36 26.25 -16.40
CA VAL A 28 -0.87 24.97 -15.88
C VAL A 28 -0.68 25.01 -14.36
N ALA A 29 -0.11 26.09 -13.83
CA ALA A 29 0.10 26.25 -12.38
C ALA A 29 -1.22 26.29 -11.59
N ILE A 30 -2.25 26.97 -12.12
CA ILE A 30 -3.58 27.00 -11.49
C ILE A 30 -4.21 25.61 -11.50
N GLN A 31 -4.13 24.88 -12.62
CA GLN A 31 -4.64 23.51 -12.69
C GLN A 31 -3.93 22.57 -11.69
N MET A 32 -2.61 22.66 -11.58
CA MET A 32 -1.83 21.84 -10.64
C MET A 32 -2.09 22.20 -9.18
N THR A 33 -2.50 23.43 -8.88
CA THR A 33 -2.76 23.88 -7.49
C THR A 33 -4.21 23.66 -7.08
N MET A 34 -5.16 24.09 -7.90
CA MET A 34 -6.60 24.14 -7.58
C MET A 34 -7.45 23.12 -8.34
N GLY A 35 -6.87 22.34 -9.25
CA GLY A 35 -7.61 21.26 -9.93
C GLY A 35 -8.01 20.15 -8.97
N GLU A 36 -8.92 19.27 -9.42
CA GLU A 36 -9.44 18.13 -8.65
C GLU A 36 -8.33 17.17 -8.17
N ASN A 37 -7.28 16.99 -8.96
CA ASN A 37 -6.07 16.25 -8.59
C ASN A 37 -4.89 17.17 -8.21
N GLY A 38 -5.18 18.44 -7.97
CA GLY A 38 -4.21 19.47 -7.63
C GLY A 38 -3.70 19.35 -6.19
N LEU A 39 -2.72 20.17 -5.87
CA LEU A 39 -2.04 20.13 -4.56
C LEU A 39 -3.00 20.38 -3.39
N ILE A 40 -3.92 21.34 -3.52
CA ILE A 40 -4.85 21.68 -2.42
C ILE A 40 -5.82 20.52 -2.17
N ALA A 41 -6.44 19.97 -3.22
CA ALA A 41 -7.35 18.83 -3.10
C ALA A 41 -6.66 17.60 -2.50
N LYS A 42 -5.44 17.27 -2.96
CA LYS A 42 -4.63 16.19 -2.37
C LYS A 42 -4.29 16.44 -0.89
N SER A 43 -3.99 17.68 -0.52
CA SER A 43 -3.69 18.04 0.88
C SER A 43 -4.90 17.90 1.78
N GLU A 44 -6.10 18.23 1.29
CA GLU A 44 -7.36 18.02 2.01
C GLU A 44 -7.69 16.53 2.14
N GLN A 45 -7.51 15.75 1.07
CA GLN A 45 -7.70 14.30 1.11
C GLN A 45 -6.75 13.65 2.13
N ALA A 46 -5.46 13.99 2.08
CA ALA A 46 -4.47 13.50 3.03
C ALA A 46 -4.83 13.85 4.48
N GLN A 47 -5.35 15.06 4.74
CA GLN A 47 -5.83 15.43 6.06
C GLN A 47 -7.02 14.58 6.52
N LYS A 48 -7.98 14.29 5.64
CA LYS A 48 -9.13 13.41 5.96
C LYS A 48 -8.68 11.98 6.25
N GLU A 49 -7.77 11.44 5.42
CA GLU A 49 -7.21 10.11 5.61
C GLU A 49 -6.40 10.00 6.91
N GLN A 50 -5.60 11.03 7.23
CA GLN A 50 -4.86 11.11 8.50
C GLN A 50 -5.81 11.14 9.70
N ALA A 51 -6.87 11.97 9.67
CA ALA A 51 -7.86 12.05 10.74
C ALA A 51 -8.57 10.70 10.96
N LYS A 52 -8.90 10.01 9.86
CA LYS A 52 -9.50 8.67 9.90
C LYS A 52 -8.54 7.61 10.49
N ALA A 53 -7.26 7.65 10.11
CA ALA A 53 -6.25 6.77 10.69
C ALA A 53 -6.08 7.01 12.20
N GLU A 54 -5.97 8.27 12.63
CA GLU A 54 -5.85 8.61 14.06
C GLU A 54 -7.08 8.19 14.86
N LEU A 55 -8.28 8.34 14.29
CA LEU A 55 -9.52 7.86 14.88
C LEU A 55 -9.46 6.35 15.14
N TYR A 56 -9.05 5.58 14.14
CA TYR A 56 -8.95 4.14 14.24
C TYR A 56 -7.92 3.69 15.26
N ASP A 57 -6.74 4.30 15.29
CA ASP A 57 -5.70 3.95 16.26
C ASP A 57 -6.16 4.25 17.69
N THR A 58 -6.83 5.39 17.90
CA THR A 58 -7.38 5.77 19.21
C THR A 58 -8.47 4.78 19.65
N ALA A 59 -9.36 4.38 18.75
CA ALA A 59 -10.43 3.42 19.05
C ALA A 59 -9.86 2.02 19.34
N LYS A 60 -8.89 1.55 18.54
CA LYS A 60 -8.20 0.28 18.74
C LYS A 60 -7.47 0.24 20.08
N LEU A 61 -6.73 1.30 20.40
CA LEU A 61 -6.01 1.40 21.68
C LEU A 61 -6.98 1.40 22.87
N SER A 62 -8.07 2.15 22.76
CA SER A 62 -9.13 2.17 23.79
C SER A 62 -9.71 0.77 24.00
N TYR A 63 -10.01 0.05 22.92
CA TYR A 63 -10.54 -1.30 23.00
C TYR A 63 -9.52 -2.31 23.57
N ALA A 64 -8.26 -2.21 23.15
CA ALA A 64 -7.17 -3.03 23.67
C ALA A 64 -6.99 -2.86 25.18
N ASN A 65 -7.01 -1.61 25.67
CA ASN A 65 -6.93 -1.31 27.10
C ASN A 65 -8.10 -1.92 27.89
N LEU A 66 -9.32 -1.89 27.33
CA LEU A 66 -10.47 -2.54 27.95
C LEU A 66 -10.30 -4.07 28.00
N LYS A 67 -9.77 -4.68 26.93
CA LYS A 67 -9.48 -6.12 26.88
C LYS A 67 -8.44 -6.53 27.91
N VAL A 68 -7.35 -5.76 28.04
CA VAL A 68 -6.31 -6.01 29.03
C VAL A 68 -6.89 -5.97 30.45
N LYS A 69 -7.64 -4.92 30.79
CA LYS A 69 -8.30 -4.79 32.10
C LYS A 69 -9.30 -5.92 32.39
N ALA A 70 -10.08 -6.33 31.39
CA ALA A 70 -11.01 -7.45 31.54
C ALA A 70 -10.25 -8.77 31.79
N THR A 71 -9.14 -8.99 31.08
CA THR A 71 -8.30 -10.18 31.24
C THR A 71 -7.64 -10.23 32.61
N GLU A 72 -7.09 -9.10 33.08
CA GLU A 72 -6.51 -8.97 34.43
C GLU A 72 -7.53 -9.30 35.54
N ASN A 73 -8.79 -8.92 35.33
CA ASN A 73 -9.88 -9.17 36.29
C ASN A 73 -10.60 -10.52 36.07
N GLY A 74 -10.14 -11.36 35.13
CA GLY A 74 -10.79 -12.64 34.79
C GLY A 74 -12.20 -12.51 34.17
N GLN A 75 -12.53 -11.35 33.61
CA GLN A 75 -13.81 -11.06 32.98
C GLN A 75 -13.81 -11.45 31.49
N PRO A 76 -14.99 -11.75 30.91
CA PRO A 76 -15.11 -11.98 29.47
C PRO A 76 -14.72 -10.73 28.66
N SER A 77 -14.40 -10.92 27.39
CA SER A 77 -14.00 -9.83 26.50
C SER A 77 -15.08 -8.73 26.45
N PRO A 78 -14.70 -7.44 26.59
CA PRO A 78 -15.66 -6.35 26.60
C PRO A 78 -16.30 -6.14 25.23
N GLN A 79 -17.51 -5.58 25.26
CA GLN A 79 -18.21 -5.15 24.06
C GLN A 79 -17.42 -4.01 23.37
N ALA A 80 -17.33 -4.04 22.04
CA ALA A 80 -16.51 -3.10 21.27
C ALA A 80 -17.00 -1.65 21.38
N GLU A 81 -18.31 -1.44 21.53
CA GLU A 81 -18.96 -0.16 21.70
C GLU A 81 -18.45 0.61 22.92
N LEU A 82 -17.99 -0.10 23.96
CA LEU A 82 -17.43 0.52 25.16
C LEU A 82 -16.15 1.31 24.85
N ALA A 83 -15.41 0.93 23.79
CA ALA A 83 -14.23 1.65 23.35
C ALA A 83 -14.55 3.09 22.92
N LEU A 84 -15.76 3.35 22.43
CA LEU A 84 -16.20 4.69 22.02
C LEU A 84 -16.66 5.56 23.18
N SER A 85 -16.77 4.98 24.38
CA SER A 85 -17.17 5.66 25.61
C SER A 85 -16.00 5.89 26.57
N THR A 86 -14.79 5.46 26.20
CA THR A 86 -13.60 5.67 27.03
C THR A 86 -13.21 7.15 27.05
N THR A 87 -12.51 7.56 28.10
CA THR A 87 -11.96 8.91 28.20
C THR A 87 -10.97 9.22 27.08
N GLU A 88 -10.15 8.26 26.68
CA GLU A 88 -9.16 8.38 25.62
C GLU A 88 -9.82 8.71 24.28
N PHE A 89 -10.93 8.02 23.97
CA PHE A 89 -11.71 8.26 22.77
C PHE A 89 -12.50 9.57 22.86
N THR A 90 -13.30 9.74 23.92
CA THR A 90 -14.19 10.89 24.09
C THR A 90 -13.45 12.20 24.33
N ASN A 91 -12.16 12.19 24.69
CA ASN A 91 -11.36 13.43 24.72
C ASN A 91 -11.08 13.98 23.32
N LYS A 92 -10.99 13.11 22.30
CA LYS A 92 -10.66 13.50 20.92
C LYS A 92 -11.86 13.54 19.98
N TYR A 93 -12.85 12.70 20.22
CA TYR A 93 -13.96 12.48 19.29
C TYR A 93 -15.31 12.57 19.98
N ASN A 94 -16.36 12.71 19.18
CA ASN A 94 -17.75 12.59 19.60
C ASN A 94 -18.44 11.52 18.76
N VAL A 95 -19.48 10.90 19.31
CA VAL A 95 -20.39 10.02 18.57
C VAL A 95 -21.74 10.73 18.50
N VAL A 96 -22.21 11.05 17.29
CA VAL A 96 -23.46 11.78 17.05
C VAL A 96 -24.32 10.95 16.11
N GLY A 97 -25.34 10.28 16.66
CA GLY A 97 -26.13 9.32 15.89
C GLY A 97 -25.26 8.17 15.38
N ASP A 98 -25.25 7.99 14.05
CA ASP A 98 -24.47 6.96 13.37
C ASP A 98 -23.05 7.42 12.99
N ASP A 99 -22.70 8.69 13.23
CA ASP A 99 -21.43 9.27 12.84
C ASP A 99 -20.46 9.46 14.01
N VAL A 100 -19.18 9.43 13.69
CA VAL A 100 -18.08 9.83 14.56
C VAL A 100 -17.48 11.13 14.03
N THR A 101 -17.42 12.14 14.89
CA THR A 101 -16.93 13.47 14.53
C THR A 101 -15.70 13.85 15.33
N ASP A 102 -14.93 14.80 14.79
CA ASP A 102 -13.96 15.55 15.60
C ASP A 102 -14.67 16.45 16.64
N LYS A 103 -13.88 17.12 17.48
CA LYS A 103 -14.41 18.11 18.45
C LYS A 103 -14.98 19.38 17.81
N LYS A 104 -14.76 19.60 16.52
CA LYS A 104 -15.29 20.74 15.77
C LYS A 104 -16.61 20.40 15.08
N GLY A 105 -17.04 19.13 15.10
CA GLY A 105 -18.27 18.65 14.47
C GLY A 105 -18.11 18.15 13.04
N ASN A 106 -16.88 18.02 12.53
CA ASN A 106 -16.64 17.44 11.21
C ASN A 106 -16.76 15.91 11.28
N VAL A 107 -17.57 15.33 10.41
CA VAL A 107 -17.70 13.87 10.29
C VAL A 107 -16.41 13.29 9.74
N ILE A 108 -15.84 12.31 10.46
CA ILE A 108 -14.62 11.60 10.07
C ILE A 108 -14.99 10.25 9.44
N ASP A 109 -15.90 9.51 10.10
CA ASP A 109 -16.40 8.22 9.63
C ASP A 109 -17.68 7.84 10.36
N THR A 110 -18.28 6.71 9.99
CA THR A 110 -19.43 6.12 10.68
C THR A 110 -19.01 5.30 11.89
N LYS A 111 -19.86 5.28 12.91
CA LYS A 111 -19.74 4.43 14.09
C LYS A 111 -19.58 2.96 13.72
N ALA A 112 -20.40 2.47 12.78
CA ALA A 112 -20.38 1.08 12.33
C ALA A 112 -19.01 0.68 11.75
N ASN A 113 -18.42 1.54 10.92
CA ASN A 113 -17.11 1.27 10.34
C ASN A 113 -15.98 1.27 11.40
N VAL A 114 -16.02 2.21 12.35
CA VAL A 114 -15.06 2.21 13.47
C VAL A 114 -15.17 0.94 14.30
N LEU A 115 -16.39 0.48 14.61
CA LEU A 115 -16.65 -0.78 15.31
C LEU A 115 -16.09 -1.98 14.56
N ASN A 116 -16.32 -2.04 13.25
CA ASN A 116 -15.83 -3.14 12.43
C ASN A 116 -14.28 -3.18 12.42
N ILE A 117 -13.63 -2.01 12.36
CA ILE A 117 -12.17 -1.89 12.39
C ILE A 117 -11.59 -2.37 13.73
N ILE A 118 -12.19 -2.01 14.87
CA ILE A 118 -11.69 -2.43 16.19
C ILE A 118 -11.99 -3.90 16.50
N GLN A 119 -13.04 -4.47 15.90
CA GLN A 119 -13.36 -5.90 15.99
C GLN A 119 -12.53 -6.75 15.01
N GLY A 120 -11.77 -6.12 14.11
CA GLY A 120 -10.96 -6.82 13.11
C GLY A 120 -11.77 -7.40 11.95
N THR A 121 -12.99 -6.92 11.73
CA THR A 121 -13.89 -7.39 10.65
C THR A 121 -13.68 -6.64 9.33
N VAL A 122 -12.90 -5.55 9.31
CA VAL A 122 -12.47 -4.87 8.08
C VAL A 122 -10.99 -5.13 7.81
N ALA A 123 -10.70 -5.74 6.66
CA ALA A 123 -9.35 -5.93 6.14
C ALA A 123 -8.76 -4.56 5.75
N GLY A 124 -7.66 -4.13 6.39
CA GLY A 124 -6.82 -3.05 5.85
C GLY A 124 -6.37 -1.92 6.79
N GLY A 125 -6.50 -2.02 8.12
CA GLY A 125 -5.90 -1.03 9.03
C GLY A 125 -4.66 -1.57 9.74
N PHE A 126 -3.53 -0.84 9.68
CA PHE A 126 -2.27 -1.16 10.37
C PHE A 126 -2.51 -1.80 11.75
N SER A 127 -1.95 -3.01 11.94
CA SER A 127 -2.04 -3.78 13.18
C SER A 127 -0.70 -3.72 13.89
N SER A 128 -0.64 -2.96 14.99
CA SER A 128 0.43 -3.06 15.97
C SER A 128 0.14 -4.28 16.85
N GLY A 129 0.87 -5.37 16.60
CA GLY A 129 1.14 -6.44 17.57
C GLY A 129 -0.03 -7.36 17.99
N GLY A 130 0.02 -8.61 17.54
CA GLY A 130 -0.43 -9.75 18.34
C GLY A 130 -1.93 -10.10 18.28
N THR A 131 -2.38 -10.58 17.13
CA THR A 131 -3.19 -11.81 16.96
C THR A 131 -3.42 -11.94 15.46
N THR A 132 -3.00 -13.06 14.88
CA THR A 132 -3.29 -13.41 13.50
C THR A 132 -4.81 -13.52 13.35
N ALA A 133 -5.45 -12.48 12.82
CA ALA A 133 -6.79 -12.59 12.29
C ALA A 133 -6.77 -13.77 11.30
N ALA A 134 -7.73 -14.69 11.43
CA ALA A 134 -7.88 -15.76 10.45
C ALA A 134 -8.06 -15.10 9.09
N GLU A 135 -7.08 -15.27 8.19
CA GLU A 135 -7.14 -14.70 6.85
C GLU A 135 -8.43 -15.19 6.18
N SER A 136 -9.31 -14.26 5.80
CA SER A 136 -10.51 -14.58 5.04
C SER A 136 -10.10 -14.80 3.59
N TRP A 137 -10.46 -15.96 3.06
CA TRP A 137 -10.16 -16.38 1.69
C TRP A 137 -11.45 -16.48 0.87
N PRO A 138 -11.42 -16.19 -0.44
CA PRO A 138 -10.30 -15.64 -1.21
C PRO A 138 -9.98 -14.19 -0.82
N LYS A 139 -8.75 -13.72 -1.08
CA LYS A 139 -8.34 -12.33 -0.86
C LYS A 139 -7.86 -11.68 -2.15
N THR A 140 -8.05 -10.37 -2.30
CA THR A 140 -7.57 -9.63 -3.46
C THR A 140 -6.41 -8.70 -3.05
N VAL A 141 -5.24 -8.86 -3.68
CA VAL A 141 -4.05 -8.04 -3.42
C VAL A 141 -3.49 -7.56 -4.75
N GLY A 142 -3.22 -6.26 -4.89
CA GLY A 142 -2.69 -5.68 -6.13
C GLY A 142 -3.56 -5.97 -7.37
N GLY A 143 -4.89 -6.11 -7.21
CA GLY A 143 -5.81 -6.46 -8.30
C GLY A 143 -5.86 -7.96 -8.66
N VAL A 144 -5.12 -8.82 -7.96
CA VAL A 144 -5.08 -10.27 -8.17
C VAL A 144 -5.88 -10.97 -7.08
N THR A 145 -6.80 -11.85 -7.47
CA THR A 145 -7.57 -12.67 -6.52
C THR A 145 -6.80 -13.95 -6.21
N ILE A 146 -6.49 -14.15 -4.93
CA ILE A 146 -5.77 -15.30 -4.41
C ILE A 146 -6.80 -16.24 -3.75
N PRO A 147 -7.02 -17.43 -4.32
CA PRO A 147 -7.95 -18.41 -3.76
C PRO A 147 -7.35 -19.09 -2.52
N GLU A 148 -8.22 -19.72 -1.70
CA GLU A 148 -7.78 -20.40 -0.47
C GLU A 148 -6.75 -21.52 -0.74
N GLU A 149 -6.83 -22.18 -1.90
CA GLU A 149 -5.87 -23.22 -2.33
C GLU A 149 -4.42 -22.71 -2.50
N ASP A 150 -4.26 -21.40 -2.69
CA ASP A 150 -2.97 -20.74 -2.85
C ASP A 150 -2.49 -20.10 -1.53
N LYS A 151 -3.20 -20.32 -0.41
CA LYS A 151 -2.93 -19.60 0.85
C LYS A 151 -1.53 -19.77 1.43
N ASP A 152 -0.95 -20.95 1.22
CA ASP A 152 0.38 -21.28 1.73
C ASP A 152 1.48 -21.01 0.69
N LYS A 153 1.13 -20.56 -0.53
CA LYS A 153 2.09 -20.28 -1.61
C LYS A 153 2.60 -18.85 -1.54
N MET A 154 3.85 -18.63 -1.96
CA MET A 154 4.33 -17.29 -2.27
C MET A 154 3.80 -16.88 -3.65
N ILE A 155 3.23 -15.68 -3.75
CA ILE A 155 2.62 -15.15 -4.97
C ILE A 155 3.30 -13.84 -5.34
N LEU A 156 3.85 -13.79 -6.55
CA LEU A 156 4.55 -12.64 -7.10
C LEU A 156 3.86 -12.19 -8.38
N LYS A 157 3.80 -10.87 -8.59
CA LYS A 157 3.46 -10.30 -9.89
C LYS A 157 4.73 -9.79 -10.55
N LEU A 158 5.07 -10.40 -11.69
CA LEU A 158 6.16 -9.99 -12.55
C LEU A 158 5.60 -9.10 -13.66
N LYS A 159 6.08 -7.87 -13.77
CA LYS A 159 5.73 -6.94 -14.84
C LYS A 159 6.91 -6.80 -15.79
N VAL A 160 6.72 -7.23 -17.03
CA VAL A 160 7.76 -7.26 -18.06
C VAL A 160 7.55 -6.06 -19.00
N LYS A 161 8.54 -5.18 -19.06
CA LYS A 161 8.50 -3.92 -19.82
C LYS A 161 8.96 -4.08 -21.28
N SER A 162 9.81 -5.06 -21.54
CA SER A 162 10.34 -5.42 -22.85
C SER A 162 10.64 -6.93 -22.88
N ASP A 163 10.56 -7.55 -24.05
CA ASP A 163 10.80 -8.98 -24.21
C ASP A 163 12.21 -9.34 -23.68
N THR A 164 12.28 -10.21 -22.67
CA THR A 164 13.50 -10.41 -21.88
C THR A 164 13.58 -11.82 -21.30
N GLU A 165 14.79 -12.23 -20.92
CA GLU A 165 15.01 -13.43 -20.11
C GLU A 165 15.11 -13.07 -18.64
N VAL A 166 14.37 -13.80 -17.82
CA VAL A 166 14.39 -13.67 -16.36
C VAL A 166 15.09 -14.87 -15.77
N ASP A 167 16.11 -14.61 -14.95
CA ASP A 167 16.91 -15.63 -14.27
C ASP A 167 16.41 -15.83 -12.84
N PHE A 168 15.94 -17.05 -12.55
CA PHE A 168 15.43 -17.49 -11.25
C PHE A 168 16.50 -18.23 -10.42
N SER A 169 17.78 -17.98 -10.69
CA SER A 169 18.90 -18.53 -9.92
C SER A 169 19.43 -17.58 -8.84
N THR A 170 20.28 -18.12 -7.97
CA THR A 170 21.02 -17.41 -6.93
C THR A 170 22.47 -17.89 -6.90
N HIS A 171 23.39 -16.97 -6.64
CA HIS A 171 24.83 -17.27 -6.59
C HIS A 171 25.30 -17.68 -5.17
N ILE A 172 24.38 -18.16 -4.34
CA ILE A 172 24.66 -18.63 -2.98
C ILE A 172 25.01 -20.12 -3.04
N GLU A 173 26.28 -20.45 -2.79
CA GLU A 173 26.81 -21.83 -2.89
C GLU A 173 26.02 -22.86 -2.05
N ASN A 174 25.39 -22.45 -0.95
CA ASN A 174 24.60 -23.33 -0.09
C ASN A 174 23.25 -23.78 -0.69
N LEU A 175 22.87 -23.30 -1.89
CA LEU A 175 21.59 -23.61 -2.55
C LEU A 175 21.72 -24.55 -3.78
N MET A 176 22.83 -25.28 -3.90
CA MET A 176 23.04 -26.33 -4.92
C MET A 176 22.13 -27.56 -4.73
N LYS A 177 21.51 -27.72 -3.55
CA LYS A 177 20.52 -28.77 -3.25
C LYS A 177 19.48 -28.21 -2.28
N ILE A 178 18.33 -27.84 -2.82
CA ILE A 178 17.20 -27.36 -2.04
C ILE A 178 16.11 -28.42 -1.96
N ASP A 179 15.20 -28.27 -0.99
CA ASP A 179 13.94 -29.00 -1.05
C ASP A 179 13.18 -28.59 -2.33
N PRO A 180 12.54 -29.53 -3.05
CA PRO A 180 11.88 -29.22 -4.31
C PRO A 180 10.80 -28.13 -4.16
N ILE A 181 10.97 -27.06 -4.92
CA ILE A 181 10.00 -25.94 -5.02
C ILE A 181 9.13 -26.18 -6.24
N GLU A 182 7.81 -26.22 -6.06
CA GLU A 182 6.88 -26.21 -7.19
C GLU A 182 6.72 -24.75 -7.64
N LEU A 183 7.25 -24.41 -8.81
CA LEU A 183 7.22 -23.07 -9.39
C LEU A 183 6.29 -23.03 -10.60
N ASP A 184 5.25 -22.21 -10.52
CA ASP A 184 4.40 -21.80 -11.63
C ASP A 184 4.88 -20.44 -12.12
N TYR A 185 5.33 -20.38 -13.37
CA TYR A 185 5.91 -19.19 -13.97
C TYR A 185 4.86 -18.16 -14.42
N GLY A 186 3.57 -18.47 -14.29
CA GLY A 186 2.49 -17.56 -14.69
C GLY A 186 2.31 -17.42 -16.21
N ASN A 187 3.13 -18.09 -17.00
CA ASN A 187 3.04 -18.20 -18.46
C ASN A 187 2.46 -19.56 -18.92
N GLY A 188 1.98 -20.39 -17.98
CA GLY A 188 1.47 -21.73 -18.24
C GLY A 188 2.49 -22.85 -18.03
N GLU A 189 3.78 -22.52 -17.91
CA GLU A 189 4.82 -23.48 -17.54
C GLU A 189 4.90 -23.67 -16.02
N LYS A 190 5.14 -24.92 -15.60
CA LYS A 190 5.37 -25.28 -14.20
C LYS A 190 6.55 -26.21 -14.11
N GLU A 191 7.36 -26.03 -13.07
CA GLU A 191 8.60 -26.78 -12.87
C GLU A 191 8.81 -27.11 -11.40
N ASN A 192 9.41 -28.27 -11.13
CA ASN A 192 9.88 -28.65 -9.80
C ASN A 192 11.36 -28.33 -9.71
N VAL A 193 11.68 -27.20 -9.09
CA VAL A 193 13.06 -26.71 -8.98
C VAL A 193 13.72 -27.36 -7.77
N THR A 194 14.78 -28.12 -8.00
CA THR A 194 15.57 -28.79 -6.94
C THR A 194 16.95 -28.16 -6.71
N ASP A 195 17.29 -27.18 -7.54
CA ASP A 195 18.57 -26.49 -7.57
C ASP A 195 18.33 -25.04 -8.03
N LEU A 196 18.68 -24.08 -7.17
CA LEU A 196 18.61 -22.65 -7.49
C LEU A 196 19.98 -22.06 -7.83
N TYR A 197 21.05 -22.85 -7.74
CA TYR A 197 22.40 -22.41 -8.07
C TYR A 197 22.65 -22.40 -9.58
N ASN A 198 22.10 -23.40 -10.28
CA ASN A 198 22.19 -23.45 -11.73
C ASN A 198 21.24 -22.46 -12.40
N ARG A 199 21.69 -21.90 -13.53
CA ARG A 199 20.96 -20.88 -14.29
C ARG A 199 19.60 -21.41 -14.74
N ASN A 200 18.53 -20.74 -14.31
CA ASN A 200 17.15 -21.05 -14.69
C ASN A 200 16.54 -19.82 -15.35
N ASN A 201 16.76 -19.69 -16.66
CA ASN A 201 16.22 -18.59 -17.44
C ASN A 201 14.86 -18.96 -18.03
N LYS A 202 13.90 -18.03 -17.95
CA LYS A 202 12.66 -18.10 -18.74
C LYS A 202 12.47 -16.83 -19.53
N HIS A 203 12.08 -16.99 -20.79
CA HIS A 203 11.74 -15.87 -21.64
C HIS A 203 10.31 -15.39 -21.37
N TYR A 204 10.13 -14.08 -21.26
CA TYR A 204 8.82 -13.45 -21.14
C TYR A 204 8.66 -12.34 -22.17
N ASN A 205 7.47 -12.30 -22.77
CA ASN A 205 7.03 -11.16 -23.57
C ASN A 205 6.50 -10.04 -22.66
N VAL A 206 6.39 -8.82 -23.19
CA VAL A 206 5.75 -7.70 -22.48
C VAL A 206 4.38 -8.10 -21.90
N GLY A 207 4.19 -7.88 -20.60
CA GLY A 207 2.95 -8.26 -19.91
C GLY A 207 3.10 -8.38 -18.39
N GLU A 208 1.99 -8.75 -17.73
CA GLU A 208 1.98 -9.06 -16.30
C GLU A 208 1.76 -10.57 -16.11
N TYR A 209 2.59 -11.20 -15.27
CA TYR A 209 2.57 -12.63 -15.00
C TYR A 209 2.45 -12.87 -13.49
N ILE A 210 1.62 -13.83 -13.10
CA ILE A 210 1.44 -14.21 -11.70
C ILE A 210 2.20 -15.49 -11.42
N LEU A 211 3.33 -15.37 -10.75
CA LEU A 211 4.17 -16.48 -10.36
C LEU A 211 3.66 -17.03 -9.03
N LYS A 212 3.62 -18.36 -8.92
CA LYS A 212 3.19 -19.04 -7.70
C LYS A 212 4.23 -20.07 -7.32
N LEU A 213 4.62 -20.05 -6.06
CA LEU A 213 5.67 -20.92 -5.56
C LEU A 213 5.20 -21.63 -4.31
N LYS A 214 5.43 -22.93 -4.25
CA LYS A 214 5.05 -23.78 -3.12
C LYS A 214 6.28 -24.47 -2.56
N ASN A 215 6.29 -24.70 -1.24
CA ASN A 215 7.41 -25.26 -0.49
C ASN A 215 8.67 -24.38 -0.54
N ILE A 216 8.53 -23.05 -0.63
CA ILE A 216 9.69 -22.15 -0.59
C ILE A 216 10.29 -22.16 0.82
N LYS A 217 11.57 -22.50 0.90
CA LYS A 217 12.46 -22.08 1.99
C LYS A 217 13.39 -20.95 1.56
N ASP A 218 13.84 -21.01 0.31
CA ASP A 218 14.76 -20.07 -0.30
C ASP A 218 14.28 -19.72 -1.72
N PHE A 219 14.46 -18.47 -2.15
CA PHE A 219 14.13 -18.01 -3.50
C PHE A 219 15.21 -17.06 -4.02
N GLY A 220 15.60 -17.25 -5.27
CA GLY A 220 16.59 -16.44 -5.97
C GLY A 220 16.01 -15.85 -7.24
N MET A 221 16.28 -14.58 -7.49
CA MET A 221 16.02 -13.95 -8.77
C MET A 221 17.05 -12.84 -8.99
N GLN A 222 17.61 -12.80 -10.20
CA GLN A 222 18.58 -11.76 -10.54
C GLN A 222 17.85 -10.46 -10.92
N GLU A 223 18.46 -9.32 -10.57
CA GLU A 223 17.97 -8.01 -10.98
C GLU A 223 17.94 -7.90 -12.52
N ASN A 224 16.81 -7.46 -13.06
CA ASN A 224 16.64 -7.21 -14.48
C ASN A 224 15.87 -5.89 -14.65
N GLU A 225 16.52 -4.88 -15.25
CA GLU A 225 15.96 -3.54 -15.46
C GLU A 225 14.67 -3.54 -16.31
N ASN A 226 14.47 -4.59 -17.12
CA ASN A 226 13.30 -4.78 -17.97
C ASN A 226 12.10 -5.40 -17.22
N CYS A 227 12.26 -5.71 -15.93
CA CYS A 227 11.23 -6.32 -15.11
C CYS A 227 11.00 -5.53 -13.82
N GLU A 228 9.76 -5.55 -13.32
CA GLU A 228 9.42 -5.15 -11.96
C GLU A 228 8.75 -6.32 -11.24
N ILE A 229 9.00 -6.47 -9.95
CA ILE A 229 8.39 -7.50 -9.11
C ILE A 229 7.57 -6.82 -8.02
N GLU A 230 6.33 -7.26 -7.86
CA GLU A 230 5.46 -6.90 -6.76
C GLU A 230 5.12 -8.17 -5.97
N ILE A 231 5.46 -8.20 -4.68
CA ILE A 231 5.14 -9.34 -3.80
C ILE A 231 3.70 -9.19 -3.33
N LEU A 232 2.83 -10.11 -3.74
CA LEU A 232 1.41 -10.08 -3.37
C LEU A 232 1.13 -10.88 -2.11
N GLN A 233 1.91 -11.94 -1.89
CA GLN A 233 1.78 -12.82 -0.73
C GLN A 233 3.08 -13.58 -0.48
N TRP A 234 3.46 -13.70 0.79
CA TRP A 234 4.64 -14.46 1.21
C TRP A 234 4.40 -15.97 1.41
N GLY A 235 3.16 -16.38 1.67
CA GLY A 235 2.80 -17.79 1.93
C GLY A 235 3.17 -18.21 3.35
N LYS A 236 3.21 -19.54 3.61
CA LYS A 236 3.73 -20.09 4.85
C LYS A 236 5.07 -20.77 4.60
N TYR A 237 6.00 -20.53 5.53
CA TYR A 237 7.35 -21.11 5.58
C TYR A 237 7.38 -22.39 6.42
#